data_AF-A0AAN5CAD7-F1
#
_entry.id   AF-A0AAN5CAD7-F1
#
_cell.length_a   1.000
_cell.length_b   1.000
_cell.length_c   1.000
_cell.angle_alpha   90.00
_cell.angle_beta   90.00
_cell.angle_gamma   90.00
#
_symmetry.space_group_name_H-M   'P 1'
#
loop_
_entity.id
_entity.type
_entity.pdbx_description
1 polymer ?
#
loop_
_entity_poly.entity_id
_entity_poly.type
_entity_poly.pdbx_seq_one_letter_code
_entity_poly.pdbx_strand_id
1 'polypeptide(L)'
;LTLASIPSDVIRNILSAGPESINEMKLISPRWNALALSRLSNRKNLPQIQCLEYFCWRIDSNYGKWSLRLPEKFRNCFGLRKWSAGFNNEVMLTEYVC
;
A
#
# COMPACT_ATOMS: atom_id res chain seq x y z
N LEU A 1 -22.88 1.85 -21.70
CA LEU A 1 -22.66 1.83 -20.23
C LEU A 1 -21.16 1.82 -20.01
N THR A 2 -20.59 2.76 -19.26
CA THR A 2 -19.13 2.81 -19.02
C THR A 2 -18.82 2.62 -17.54
N LEU A 3 -17.61 2.16 -17.20
CA LEU A 3 -17.17 2.06 -15.80
C LEU A 3 -17.21 3.43 -15.08
N ALA A 4 -17.07 4.52 -15.83
CA ALA A 4 -17.15 5.88 -15.30
C ALA A 4 -18.58 6.30 -14.87
N SER A 5 -19.63 5.68 -15.42
CA SER A 5 -21.03 6.00 -15.11
C SER A 5 -21.61 5.19 -13.94
N ILE A 6 -20.81 4.35 -13.29
CA ILE A 6 -21.27 3.51 -12.17
C ILE A 6 -21.58 4.39 -10.93
N PRO A 7 -22.64 4.09 -10.16
CA PRO A 7 -22.94 4.77 -8.90
C PRO A 7 -21.81 4.67 -7.87
N SER A 8 -21.65 5.70 -7.03
CA SER A 8 -20.56 5.77 -6.04
C SER A 8 -20.56 4.58 -5.08
N ASP A 9 -21.72 4.09 -4.68
CA ASP A 9 -21.85 3.03 -3.68
C ASP A 9 -21.32 1.70 -4.22
N VAL A 10 -21.59 1.42 -5.50
CA VAL A 10 -21.06 0.25 -6.19
C VAL A 10 -19.54 0.37 -6.34
N ILE A 11 -19.01 1.55 -6.68
CA ILE A 11 -17.55 1.78 -6.74
C ILE A 11 -16.90 1.53 -5.37
N ARG A 12 -17.51 1.99 -4.26
CA ARG A 12 -17.01 1.74 -2.90
C ARG A 12 -16.99 0.26 -2.55
N ASN A 13 -18.00 -0.50 -2.97
CA ASN A 13 -18.04 -1.96 -2.78
C ASN A 13 -16.91 -2.65 -3.56
N ILE A 14 -16.69 -2.26 -4.82
CA ILE A 14 -15.59 -2.79 -5.66
C ILE A 14 -14.23 -2.49 -5.02
N LEU A 15 -14.00 -1.23 -4.60
CA LEU A 15 -12.78 -0.82 -3.89
C LEU A 15 -12.58 -1.56 -2.57
N SER A 16 -13.65 -2.08 -1.95
CA SER A 16 -13.58 -2.86 -0.72
C SER A 16 -13.16 -4.30 -0.95
N ALA A 17 -13.48 -4.87 -2.11
CA ALA A 17 -13.16 -6.25 -2.46
C ALA A 17 -11.69 -6.45 -2.87
N GLY A 18 -11.02 -5.42 -3.38
CA GLY A 18 -9.67 -5.53 -3.97
C GLY A 18 -8.74 -4.37 -3.62
N PRO A 19 -8.13 -4.34 -2.41
CA PRO A 19 -7.19 -3.28 -2.04
C PRO A 19 -5.92 -3.27 -2.90
N GLU A 20 -5.55 -4.42 -3.48
CA GLU A 20 -4.33 -4.58 -4.29
C GLU A 20 -4.45 -3.84 -5.64
N SER A 21 -5.67 -3.76 -6.20
CA SER A 21 -5.97 -3.11 -7.50
C SER A 21 -6.38 -1.64 -7.39
N ILE A 22 -6.24 -1.02 -6.21
CA ILE A 22 -6.76 0.32 -5.96
C ILE A 22 -6.06 1.39 -6.82
N ASN A 23 -4.82 1.15 -7.23
CA ASN A 23 -4.05 2.08 -8.04
C ASN A 23 -4.51 2.08 -9.50
N GLU A 24 -4.78 0.91 -10.07
CA GLU A 24 -5.33 0.73 -11.41
C GLU A 24 -6.73 1.35 -11.48
N MET A 25 -7.53 1.17 -10.42
CA MET A 25 -8.87 1.75 -10.30
C MET A 25 -8.86 3.29 -10.31
N LYS A 26 -7.80 3.94 -9.80
CA LYS A 26 -7.67 5.42 -9.86
C LYS A 26 -7.57 5.94 -11.29
N LEU A 27 -7.16 5.11 -12.24
CA LEU A 27 -6.97 5.50 -13.64
C LEU A 27 -8.28 5.50 -14.45
N ILE A 28 -9.37 4.94 -13.91
CA ILE A 28 -10.64 4.80 -14.64
C ILE A 28 -11.29 6.17 -14.89
N SER A 29 -11.41 7.01 -13.85
CA SER A 29 -11.93 8.37 -13.97
C SER A 29 -11.59 9.22 -12.75
N PRO A 30 -11.68 10.57 -12.82
CA PRO A 30 -11.45 11.45 -11.68
C PRO A 30 -12.33 11.10 -10.46
N ARG A 31 -13.56 10.62 -10.70
CA ARG A 31 -14.48 10.19 -9.63
C ARG A 31 -13.97 8.93 -8.92
N TRP A 32 -13.46 7.96 -9.66
CA TRP A 32 -12.85 6.75 -9.09
C TRP A 32 -11.61 7.12 -8.27
N ASN A 33 -10.76 8.01 -8.78
CA ASN A 33 -9.59 8.51 -8.06
C ASN A 33 -9.97 9.16 -6.72
N ALA A 34 -10.97 10.06 -6.72
CA ALA A 34 -11.43 10.71 -5.50
C ALA A 34 -11.96 9.72 -4.45
N LEU A 35 -12.74 8.72 -4.88
CA LEU A 35 -13.26 7.68 -3.97
C LEU A 35 -12.15 6.76 -3.44
N ALA A 36 -11.18 6.39 -4.28
CA ALA A 36 -10.03 5.61 -3.86
C ALA A 36 -9.16 6.36 -2.84
N LEU A 37 -8.89 7.65 -3.08
CA LEU A 37 -8.14 8.50 -2.13
C LEU A 37 -8.90 8.68 -0.82
N SER A 38 -10.21 8.91 -0.86
CA SER A 38 -11.06 8.99 0.34
C SER A 38 -11.09 7.68 1.13
N ARG A 39 -10.95 6.54 0.46
CA ARG A 39 -10.84 5.23 1.12
C ARG A 39 -9.50 5.10 1.82
N LEU A 40 -8.41 5.39 1.10
CA LEU A 40 -7.03 5.27 1.59
C LEU A 40 -6.70 6.24 2.73
N SER A 41 -7.38 7.40 2.80
CA SER A 41 -7.23 8.34 3.91
C SER A 41 -7.77 7.81 5.24
N ASN A 42 -8.69 6.84 5.21
CA ASN A 42 -9.18 6.19 6.41
C ASN A 42 -8.37 4.93 6.71
N ARG A 43 -7.55 5.00 7.77
CA ARG A 43 -6.68 3.89 8.22
C ARG A 43 -7.45 2.58 8.47
N LYS A 44 -8.73 2.64 8.84
CA LYS A 44 -9.57 1.43 9.06
C LYS A 44 -9.83 0.64 7.78
N ASN A 45 -9.67 1.25 6.60
CA ASN A 45 -9.90 0.63 5.30
C ASN A 45 -8.62 0.08 4.66
N LEU A 46 -7.46 0.35 5.25
CA LEU A 46 -6.19 -0.21 4.80
C LEU A 46 -6.14 -1.69 5.15
N PRO A 47 -5.50 -2.53 4.33
CA PRO A 47 -5.32 -3.93 4.69
C PRO A 47 -4.60 -4.01 6.03
N GLN A 48 -5.23 -4.69 6.99
CA GLN A 48 -4.62 -4.96 8.27
C GLN A 48 -3.47 -5.94 8.00
N ILE A 49 -2.23 -5.47 8.12
CA ILE A 49 -1.07 -6.36 8.09
C ILE A 49 -1.14 -7.19 9.37
N GLN A 50 -1.64 -8.42 9.26
CA GLN A 50 -1.78 -9.33 10.40
C GLN A 50 -0.43 -9.84 10.91
N CYS A 51 0.57 -9.94 10.01
CA CYS A 51 1.94 -10.29 10.36
C CYS A 51 2.91 -9.38 9.62
N LEU A 52 3.70 -8.62 10.36
CA LEU A 52 4.99 -8.16 9.86
C LEU A 52 5.90 -9.38 9.93
N GLU A 53 6.18 -10.03 8.79
CA GLU A 53 6.97 -11.26 8.77
C GLU A 53 8.35 -11.03 9.38
N TYR A 54 8.97 -9.89 9.09
CA TYR A 54 10.26 -9.52 9.67
C TYR A 54 10.38 -8.02 9.89
N PHE A 55 10.49 -7.66 11.16
CA PHE A 55 11.02 -6.38 11.59
C PHE A 55 12.43 -6.61 12.12
N CYS A 56 13.44 -6.06 11.43
CA CYS A 56 14.83 -6.22 11.81
C CYS A 56 15.44 -4.86 12.08
N TRP A 57 15.78 -4.62 13.34
CA TRP A 57 16.66 -3.53 13.75
C TRP A 57 18.10 -4.06 13.78
N ARG A 58 18.98 -3.48 12.98
CA ARG A 58 20.42 -3.67 13.09
C ARG A 58 21.07 -2.37 13.52
N ILE A 59 21.89 -2.44 14.54
CA ILE A 59 22.79 -1.35 14.92
C ILE A 59 24.10 -1.64 14.19
N ASP A 60 24.47 -0.79 13.23
CA ASP A 60 25.81 -0.73 12.68
C ASP A 60 26.61 0.28 13.50
N SER A 61 27.93 0.16 13.51
CA SER A 61 28.89 0.97 14.28
C SER A 61 28.68 2.49 14.20
N ASN A 62 28.00 2.99 13.16
CA ASN A 62 27.75 4.42 12.94
C ASN A 62 26.28 4.80 12.67
N TYR A 63 25.32 3.84 12.62
CA TYR A 63 23.91 4.16 12.38
C TYR A 63 22.96 3.04 12.80
N GLY A 64 21.78 3.42 13.28
CA GLY A 64 20.65 2.51 13.45
C GLY A 64 19.98 2.26 12.11
N LYS A 65 20.01 1.02 11.61
CA LYS A 65 19.29 0.59 10.42
C LYS A 65 18.06 -0.20 10.82
N TRP A 66 16.89 0.33 10.50
CA TRP A 66 15.64 -0.40 10.64
C TRP A 66 15.21 -0.90 9.28
N SER A 67 14.82 -2.16 9.23
CA SER A 67 14.29 -2.78 8.02
C SER A 67 12.96 -3.46 8.29
N LEU A 68 12.01 -3.18 7.41
CA LEU A 68 10.68 -3.79 7.43
C LEU A 68 10.49 -4.60 6.15
N ARG A 69 10.14 -5.88 6.29
CA ARG A 69 9.77 -6.73 5.17
C ARG A 69 8.28 -6.89 5.08
N LEU A 70 7.76 -6.73 3.87
CA LEU A 70 6.35 -6.86 3.55
C LEU A 70 6.19 -7.67 2.25
N PRO A 71 5.12 -8.46 2.12
CA PRO A 71 4.76 -9.06 0.83
C PRO A 71 4.60 -7.98 -0.24
N GLU A 72 5.10 -8.24 -1.45
CA GLU A 72 5.13 -7.25 -2.54
C GLU A 72 3.76 -6.66 -2.89
N LYS A 73 2.69 -7.45 -2.75
CA LYS A 73 1.31 -7.00 -2.99
C LYS A 73 0.87 -5.80 -2.15
N PHE A 74 1.52 -5.57 -1.00
CA PHE A 74 1.22 -4.44 -0.12
C PHE A 74 2.06 -3.19 -0.39
N ARG A 75 3.03 -3.24 -1.32
CA ARG A 75 3.93 -2.13 -1.67
C ARG A 75 3.19 -0.81 -1.93
N ASN A 76 2.03 -0.93 -2.57
CA ASN A 76 1.20 0.18 -3.00
C ASN A 76 0.33 0.81 -1.90
N CYS A 77 0.17 0.15 -0.75
CA CYS A 77 -0.74 0.59 0.30
C CYS A 77 -0.14 1.67 1.22
N PHE A 78 1.18 1.81 1.25
CA PHE A 78 1.88 2.65 2.25
C PHE A 78 2.39 3.99 1.71
N GLY A 79 2.22 4.27 0.41
CA GLY A 79 2.63 5.55 -0.19
C GLY A 79 4.15 5.82 -0.15
N LEU A 80 4.95 4.80 0.14
CA LEU A 80 6.39 4.91 0.25
C LEU A 80 7.03 4.95 -1.15
N ARG A 81 7.90 5.94 -1.37
CA ARG A 81 8.51 6.19 -2.69
C ARG A 81 9.72 5.30 -2.98
N LYS A 82 10.35 4.74 -1.95
CA LYS A 82 11.59 3.96 -2.07
C LYS A 82 11.43 2.63 -1.34
N TRP A 83 11.28 1.58 -2.13
CA TRP A 83 11.37 0.20 -1.67
C TRP A 83 12.64 -0.40 -2.28
N SER A 84 13.43 -1.11 -1.48
CA SER A 84 14.49 -1.98 -2.01
C SER A 84 13.91 -3.36 -2.30
N ALA A 85 14.38 -4.00 -3.37
CA ALA A 85 14.03 -5.38 -3.67
C ALA A 85 14.55 -6.30 -2.55
N GLY A 86 13.67 -7.12 -1.98
CA GLY A 86 14.02 -8.21 -1.08
C GLY A 86 14.29 -9.51 -1.85
N PHE A 87 14.59 -10.58 -1.12
CA PHE A 87 14.60 -11.94 -1.69
C PHE A 87 13.16 -12.50 -1.63
N ASN A 88 12.79 -13.43 -2.53
CA ASN A 88 11.52 -14.16 -2.53
C ASN A 88 10.21 -13.32 -2.63
N ASN A 89 10.11 -12.37 -3.59
CA ASN A 89 8.92 -11.52 -3.79
C ASN A 89 8.53 -10.65 -2.57
N GLU A 90 9.53 -10.31 -1.75
CA GLU A 90 9.38 -9.38 -0.63
C GLU A 90 9.89 -7.99 -1.03
N VAL A 91 9.29 -6.96 -0.46
CA VAL A 91 9.82 -5.59 -0.52
C VAL A 91 10.36 -5.19 0.85
N MET A 92 11.52 -4.53 0.86
CA MET A 92 12.17 -4.07 2.07
C MET A 92 12.11 -2.54 2.13
N LEU A 93 11.63 -2.00 3.26
CA LEU A 93 11.88 -0.62 3.64
C LEU A 93 13.22 -0.58 4.37
N THR A 94 14.10 0.34 4.01
CA THR A 94 15.32 0.64 4.77
C THR A 94 15.39 2.13 5.03
N GLU A 95 15.42 2.51 6.30
CA GLU A 95 15.73 3.89 6.71
C GLU A 95 16.95 3.89 7.63
N TYR A 96 17.79 4.91 7.45
CA TYR A 96 18.97 5.17 8.25
C TYR A 96 18.63 6.25 9.26
N VAL A 97 18.84 5.97 10.54
CA VAL A 97 18.75 6.97 11.62
C VAL A 97 20.18 7.26 12.07
N CYS A 98 20.62 8.50 11.87
CA CYS A 98 21.89 9.03 12.34
C CYS A 98 21.80 9.44 13.81
#